data_AF-A0A2N3HVA2-F1
#
_entry.id   AF-A0A2N3HVA2-F1
#
_cell.length_a   1.000
_cell.length_b   1.000
_cell.length_c   1.000
_cell.angle_alpha   90.00
_cell.angle_beta   90.00
_cell.angle_gamma   90.00
#
_symmetry.space_group_name_H-M   'P 1'
#
loop_
_entity.id
_entity.type
_entity.pdbx_description
1 polymer ?
#
loop_
_entity_poly.entity_id
_entity_poly.type
_entity_poly.pdbx_seq_one_letter_code
_entity_poly.pdbx_strand_id
1 'polypeptide(L)'
;MTTWEVKELIGWFTDLANNEKLKCNPIEFTEPNLSFEYFETSDSDKKFRMRFALESRPQSADTDNEYFVDFFYSLNGLKQLSADLTNELDKFPERKIKR
;
A
#
# COMPACT_ATOMS: atom_id res chain seq x y z
N MET A 1 -3.06 -8.53 -7.42
CA MET A 1 -3.68 -7.31 -6.86
C MET A 1 -4.67 -6.76 -7.86
N THR A 2 -5.90 -6.55 -7.41
CA THR A 2 -7.03 -6.07 -8.20
C THR A 2 -7.11 -4.55 -8.18
N THR A 3 -7.87 -3.96 -9.12
CA THR A 3 -8.13 -2.52 -9.13
C THR A 3 -8.86 -2.04 -7.87
N TRP A 4 -9.65 -2.90 -7.23
CA TRP A 4 -10.32 -2.61 -5.95
C TRP A 4 -9.32 -2.52 -4.80
N GLU A 5 -8.40 -3.48 -4.68
CA GLU A 5 -7.35 -3.46 -3.67
C GLU A 5 -6.43 -2.23 -3.83
N VAL A 6 -6.14 -1.82 -5.07
CA VAL A 6 -5.38 -0.58 -5.33
C VAL A 6 -6.15 0.65 -4.85
N LYS A 7 -7.48 0.71 -5.02
CA LYS A 7 -8.31 1.81 -4.48
C LYS A 7 -8.26 1.84 -2.95
N GLU A 8 -8.31 0.68 -2.30
CA GLU A 8 -8.19 0.60 -0.85
C GLU A 8 -6.81 1.08 -0.37
N LEU A 9 -5.75 0.72 -1.08
CA LEU A 9 -4.39 1.20 -0.80
C LEU A 9 -4.26 2.72 -0.96
N ILE A 10 -4.82 3.29 -2.03
CA ILE A 10 -4.87 4.74 -2.25
C ILE A 10 -5.61 5.44 -1.11
N GLY A 11 -6.75 4.90 -0.69
CA GLY A 11 -7.50 5.40 0.46
C GLY A 11 -6.66 5.37 1.73
N TRP A 12 -5.98 4.24 1.98
CA TRP A 12 -5.12 4.06 3.15
C TRP A 12 -3.97 5.10 3.20
N PHE A 13 -3.27 5.35 2.09
CA PHE A 13 -2.24 6.40 2.02
C PHE A 13 -2.82 7.81 2.17
N THR A 14 -4.03 8.04 1.68
CA THR A 14 -4.72 9.34 1.80
C THR A 14 -5.10 9.63 3.25
N ASP A 15 -5.66 8.65 3.97
CA ASP A 15 -5.97 8.77 5.39
C ASP A 15 -4.70 9.14 6.18
N LEU A 16 -3.58 8.48 5.90
CA LEU A 16 -2.29 8.79 6.52
C LEU A 16 -1.76 10.19 6.18
N ALA A 17 -1.88 10.62 4.92
CA ALA A 17 -1.45 11.93 4.48
C ALA A 17 -2.23 13.08 5.16
N ASN A 18 -3.46 12.80 5.60
CA ASN A 18 -4.32 13.73 6.32
C ASN A 18 -4.23 13.59 7.85
N ASN A 19 -3.39 12.67 8.36
CA ASN A 19 -3.35 12.26 9.77
C ASN A 19 -4.72 11.78 10.30
N GLU A 20 -5.51 11.13 9.44
CA GLU A 20 -6.76 10.49 9.81
C GLU A 20 -6.50 9.10 10.41
N LYS A 21 -7.48 8.60 11.17
CA LYS A 21 -7.39 7.28 11.79
C LYS A 21 -7.53 6.20 10.71
N LEU A 22 -6.53 5.33 10.61
CA LEU A 22 -6.57 4.17 9.73
C LEU A 22 -7.73 3.21 10.08
N LYS A 23 -8.45 2.76 9.05
CA LYS A 23 -9.47 1.71 9.18
C LYS A 23 -8.90 0.35 9.57
N CYS A 24 -7.70 0.05 9.06
CA CYS A 24 -6.96 -1.18 9.33
C CYS A 24 -5.46 -0.88 9.30
N ASN A 25 -4.69 -1.52 10.19
CA ASN A 25 -3.23 -1.53 10.18
C ASN A 25 -2.76 -2.85 10.81
N PRO A 26 -2.04 -3.72 10.08
CA PRO A 26 -1.63 -3.57 8.68
C PRO A 26 -2.81 -3.61 7.68
N ILE A 27 -2.60 -3.08 6.47
CA ILE A 27 -3.46 -3.37 5.32
C ILE A 27 -2.86 -4.57 4.56
N GLU A 28 -3.68 -5.57 4.26
CA GLU A 28 -3.25 -6.87 3.74
C GLU A 28 -3.94 -7.18 2.41
N PHE A 29 -3.19 -7.77 1.49
CA PHE A 29 -3.64 -8.12 0.14
C PHE A 29 -3.40 -9.61 -0.11
N THR A 30 -4.48 -10.35 -0.36
CA THR A 30 -4.42 -11.81 -0.51
C THR A 30 -3.63 -12.24 -1.73
N GLU A 31 -3.70 -11.50 -2.83
CA GLU A 31 -2.91 -11.75 -4.03
C GLU A 31 -2.25 -10.44 -4.47
N PRO A 32 -0.91 -10.31 -4.42
CA PRO A 32 0.08 -11.39 -4.40
C PRO A 32 0.66 -11.74 -3.01
N ASN A 33 -0.12 -11.65 -1.92
CA ASN A 33 0.36 -11.81 -0.53
C ASN A 33 1.34 -10.71 -0.11
N LEU A 34 0.84 -9.48 -0.12
CA LEU A 34 1.55 -8.29 0.33
C LEU A 34 0.83 -7.67 1.52
N SER A 35 1.58 -7.09 2.45
CA SER A 35 0.99 -6.23 3.48
C SER A 35 1.81 -4.99 3.72
N PHE A 36 1.11 -3.91 4.07
CA PHE A 36 1.72 -2.65 4.46
C PHE A 36 1.36 -2.36 5.91
N GLU A 37 2.38 -2.16 6.72
CA GLU A 37 2.24 -1.73 8.10
C GLU A 37 2.78 -0.32 8.23
N TYR A 38 1.98 0.56 8.81
CA TYR A 38 2.43 1.87 9.25
C TYR A 38 2.93 1.77 10.70
N PHE A 39 4.13 2.28 10.93
CA PHE A 39 4.68 2.50 12.27
C PHE A 39 4.61 3.98 12.57
N GLU A 40 4.00 4.30 13.71
CA GLU A 40 3.92 5.69 14.14
C GLU A 40 5.31 6.28 14.35
N THR A 41 5.61 7.33 13.58
CA THR A 41 6.84 8.11 13.69
C THR A 41 6.51 9.59 13.71
N SER A 42 7.49 10.37 14.18
CA SER A 42 7.44 11.83 14.44
C SER A 42 6.67 12.66 13.40
N ASP A 43 6.20 13.84 13.82
CA ASP A 43 5.32 14.75 13.06
C ASP A 43 5.67 15.00 11.58
N SER A 44 6.94 14.85 11.17
CA SER A 44 7.39 15.13 9.80
C SER A 44 7.29 13.94 8.84
N ASP A 45 7.51 12.71 9.30
CA ASP A 45 7.74 11.54 8.44
C ASP A 45 7.00 10.32 8.96
N LYS A 46 6.44 9.54 8.03
CA LYS A 46 5.69 8.33 8.28
C LYS A 46 6.54 7.13 7.86
N LYS A 47 6.78 6.19 8.78
CA LYS A 47 7.52 4.96 8.50
C LYS A 47 6.56 3.84 8.12
N PHE A 48 6.92 3.12 7.07
CA PHE A 48 6.18 1.98 6.56
C PHE A 48 7.07 0.75 6.48
N ARG A 49 6.44 -0.42 6.59
CA ARG A 49 7.02 -1.71 6.21
C ARG A 49 6.10 -2.40 5.24
N MET A 50 6.64 -2.73 4.08
CA MET A 50 5.99 -3.63 3.13
C MET A 50 6.55 -5.03 3.33
N ARG A 51 5.70 -5.99 3.69
CA ARG A 51 6.07 -7.40 3.82
C ARG A 51 5.69 -8.17 2.57
N PHE A 52 6.58 -9.09 2.19
CA PHE A 52 6.44 -9.96 1.03
C PHE A 52 6.26 -11.40 1.52
N ALA A 53 5.14 -12.02 1.17
CA ALA A 53 4.87 -13.41 1.48
C ALA A 53 4.58 -14.19 0.20
N LEU A 54 4.71 -15.52 0.28
CA LEU A 54 4.38 -16.47 -0.79
C LEU A 54 4.86 -16.01 -2.18
N GLU A 55 3.94 -15.65 -3.09
CA GLU A 55 4.19 -15.28 -4.49
C GLU A 55 4.95 -13.95 -4.66
N SER A 56 4.90 -13.09 -3.65
CA SER A 56 5.62 -11.81 -3.64
C SER A 56 7.07 -11.92 -3.17
N ARG A 57 7.50 -13.06 -2.65
CA ARG A 57 8.88 -13.22 -2.17
C ARG A 57 9.85 -13.24 -3.35
N PRO A 58 11.05 -12.63 -3.22
CA PRO A 58 12.12 -12.81 -4.18
C PRO A 58 12.41 -14.30 -4.43
N GLN A 59 12.79 -14.70 -5.65
CA GLN A 59 13.12 -16.10 -5.94
C GLN A 59 14.31 -16.63 -5.11
N SER A 60 15.20 -15.73 -4.68
CA SER A 60 16.31 -16.04 -3.79
C SER A 60 15.93 -16.10 -2.32
N ALA A 61 14.65 -15.94 -1.98
CA ALA A 61 14.17 -15.96 -0.61
C ALA A 61 14.23 -17.38 -0.03
N ASP A 62 14.83 -17.54 1.13
CA ASP A 62 14.70 -18.75 1.93
C ASP A 62 13.34 -18.79 2.66
N THR A 63 13.02 -19.95 3.23
CA THR A 63 11.75 -20.16 3.92
C THR A 63 11.75 -19.69 5.37
N ASP A 64 12.91 -19.38 5.92
CA ASP A 64 13.09 -19.20 7.36
C ASP A 64 13.16 -17.71 7.75
N ASN A 65 13.38 -16.83 6.77
CA ASN A 65 13.43 -15.39 6.97
C ASN A 65 12.17 -14.65 6.53
N GLU A 66 11.87 -13.56 7.24
CA GLU A 66 10.88 -12.58 6.81
C GLU A 66 11.50 -11.63 5.77
N TYR A 67 10.79 -11.42 4.66
CA TYR A 67 11.18 -10.49 3.61
C TYR A 67 10.33 -9.24 3.68
N PHE A 68 10.97 -8.11 3.95
CA PHE A 68 10.29 -6.83 4.03
C PHE A 68 11.19 -5.69 3.56
N VAL A 69 10.56 -4.58 3.17
CA VAL A 69 11.23 -3.31 2.88
C VAL A 69 10.64 -2.24 3.78
N ASP A 70 11.51 -1.56 4.52
CA ASP A 70 11.15 -0.36 5.27
C ASP A 70 11.36 0.87 4.39
N PHE A 71 10.41 1.79 4.42
CA PHE A 71 10.51 3.05 3.68
C PHE A 71 9.83 4.19 4.45
N PHE A 72 10.21 5.42 4.11
CA PHE A 72 9.74 6.63 4.78
C PHE A 72 9.12 7.57 3.75
N TYR A 73 7.98 8.17 4.12
CA TYR A 73 7.37 9.22 3.34
C TYR A 73 6.99 10.39 4.23
N SER A 74 7.21 11.61 3.73
CA SER A 74 6.59 12.81 4.27
C SER A 74 5.11 12.84 3.91
N LEU A 75 4.32 13.68 4.59
CA LEU A 75 2.90 13.87 4.26
C LEU A 75 2.69 14.30 2.80
N ASN A 76 3.54 15.18 2.26
CA ASN A 76 3.48 15.58 0.87
C ASN A 76 3.84 14.44 -0.08
N GLY A 77 4.83 13.62 0.30
CA GLY A 77 5.19 12.43 -0.46
C GLY A 77 4.05 11.42 -0.54
N LEU A 78 3.29 11.22 0.54
CA LEU A 78 2.10 10.37 0.55
C LEU A 78 1.00 10.91 -0.37
N LYS A 79 0.77 12.23 -0.38
CA LYS A 79 -0.20 12.85 -1.32
C LYS A 79 0.19 12.62 -2.77
N GLN A 80 1.48 12.76 -3.08
CA GLN A 80 1.99 12.50 -4.42
C GLN A 80 1.85 11.02 -4.78
N LEU A 81 2.20 10.10 -3.87
CA LEU A 81 2.05 8.67 -4.07
C LEU A 81 0.59 8.28 -4.35
N SER A 82 -0.36 8.79 -3.57
CA SER A 82 -1.79 8.56 -3.80
C SER A 82 -2.24 9.08 -5.17
N ALA A 83 -1.75 10.27 -5.58
CA ALA A 83 -2.06 10.84 -6.88
C ALA A 83 -1.48 10.01 -8.04
N ASP A 84 -0.23 9.57 -7.92
CA ASP A 84 0.43 8.74 -8.93
C ASP A 84 -0.26 7.38 -9.09
N LEU A 85 -0.62 6.73 -7.98
CA LEU A 85 -1.39 5.49 -7.99
C LEU A 85 -2.79 5.68 -8.59
N THR A 86 -3.45 6.81 -8.31
CA THR A 86 -4.75 7.15 -8.90
C THR A 86 -4.62 7.30 -10.42
N ASN A 87 -3.62 8.03 -10.89
CA ASN A 87 -3.37 8.22 -12.32
C ASN A 87 -3.03 6.91 -13.02
N GLU A 88 -2.29 6.01 -12.36
CA GLU A 88 -2.00 4.67 -12.90
C GLU A 88 -3.28 3.83 -12.99
N LEU A 89 -4.11 3.87 -11.94
CA LEU A 89 -5.37 3.14 -11.87
C LEU A 89 -6.36 3.58 -12.97
N ASP A 90 -6.40 4.88 -13.30
CA ASP A 90 -7.27 5.42 -14.36
C ASP A 90 -6.99 4.83 -15.75
N LYS A 91 -5.80 4.24 -15.97
CA LYS A 91 -5.49 3.49 -17.20
C LYS A 91 -6.23 2.16 -17.30
N PHE A 92 -6.83 1.69 -16.22
CA PHE A 92 -7.57 0.43 -16.12
C PHE A 92 -9.06 0.70 -15.90
N PRO A 93 -9.80 1.11 -16.95
CA PRO A 93 -11.20 1.48 -16.80
C PRO A 93 -12.05 0.28 -16.37
N GLU A 94 -12.95 0.52 -15.42
CA GLU A 94 -13.92 -0.49 -15.02
C GLU A 94 -14.89 -0.80 -16.16
N ARG A 95 -15.15 -2.09 -16.37
CA ARG A 95 -16.15 -2.51 -17.35
C ARG A 95 -17.52 -2.01 -16.88
N LYS A 96 -18.08 -1.01 -17.58
CA LYS A 96 -19.46 -0.56 -17.35
C LYS A 96 -20.40 -1.75 -17.52
N ILE A 97 -20.99 -2.22 -16.41
CA ILE A 97 -22.10 -3.17 -16.46
C ILE A 97 -23.28 -2.37 -17.04
N LYS A 98 -23.63 -2.61 -18.30
CA LYS A 98 -24.89 -2.10 -18.86
C LYS A 98 -26.02 -2.79 -18.09
N ARG A 99 -26.74 -2.02 -17.27
CA ARG A 99 -28.07 -2.40 -16.79
C ARG A 99 -29.08 -2.24 -17.91
#